data_AF-A0A395H9A1-F1
#
_entry.id   AF-A0A395H9A1-F1
#
_cell.length_a   1.000
_cell.length_b   1.000
_cell.length_c   1.000
_cell.angle_alpha   90.00
_cell.angle_beta   90.00
_cell.angle_gamma   90.00
#
_symmetry.space_group_name_H-M   'P 1'
#
loop_
_entity.id
_entity.type
_entity.pdbx_description
1 polymer ?
#
loop_
_entity_poly.entity_id
_entity_poly.type
_entity_poly.pdbx_seq_one_letter_code
_entity_poly.pdbx_strand_id
1 'polypeptide(L)'
;MANQDPTPPPRDIKRTLKSIALFILHQWLLIGIGVACVLAYYFPNVAKSGGVIRSEYSILYGAMALIFLISGLSVPREKLVLHLLNWRLHVLVQVFSFLFIPAFILAIVHIILAGDPDEHIDRAILAGYIFLACIPTTIASNVVMTRSAGGDDAAALVEVIIANFLGPFITAGWTVTLLPSTSEFDVWRTGDGNLSDMYRDVFKQLGLAVLLPLVVGQLIRWVWPETVAKVMAKYRIAKISTACLILLVW
;
A
#
# COMPACT_ATOMS: atom_id res chain seq x y z
N MET A 1 -46.74 44.00 -7.81
CA MET A 1 -45.43 43.71 -7.21
C MET A 1 -45.11 42.26 -7.47
N ALA A 2 -44.33 41.96 -8.51
CA ALA A 2 -43.82 40.62 -8.77
C ALA A 2 -42.31 40.67 -8.55
N ASN A 3 -41.85 40.03 -7.47
CA ASN A 3 -40.43 39.84 -7.19
C ASN A 3 -39.83 39.00 -8.31
N GLN A 4 -38.97 39.60 -9.12
CA GLN A 4 -38.09 38.87 -10.01
C GLN A 4 -36.96 38.30 -9.14
N ASP A 5 -37.01 36.99 -8.88
CA ASP A 5 -35.85 36.27 -8.36
C ASP A 5 -34.68 36.44 -9.35
N PRO A 6 -33.47 36.79 -8.89
CA PRO A 6 -32.33 36.93 -9.78
C PRO A 6 -31.99 35.56 -10.38
N THR A 7 -32.11 35.47 -11.70
CA THR A 7 -31.65 34.32 -12.48
C THR A 7 -30.20 34.00 -12.12
N PRO A 8 -29.85 32.73 -11.81
CA PRO A 8 -28.50 32.36 -11.42
C PRO A 8 -27.53 32.72 -12.55
N PRO A 9 -26.33 33.23 -12.22
CA PRO A 9 -25.36 33.65 -13.22
C PRO A 9 -25.02 32.47 -14.16
N PRO A 10 -24.72 32.73 -15.45
CA PRO A 10 -24.41 31.68 -16.40
C PRO A 10 -23.24 30.84 -15.87
N ARG A 11 -23.42 29.51 -15.79
CA ARG A 11 -22.33 28.59 -15.45
C ARG A 11 -21.24 28.73 -16.51
N ASP A 12 -20.18 29.45 -16.17
CA ASP A 12 -19.03 29.67 -17.04
C ASP A 12 -18.34 28.33 -17.31
N ILE A 13 -18.67 27.71 -18.45
CA ILE A 13 -18.21 26.39 -18.88
C ILE A 13 -16.68 26.30 -18.83
N LYS A 14 -15.98 27.41 -19.09
CA LYS A 14 -14.51 27.47 -18.99
C LYS A 14 -14.03 27.35 -17.55
N ARG A 15 -14.74 27.95 -16.57
CA ARG A 15 -14.43 27.83 -15.15
C ARG A 15 -14.71 26.42 -14.64
N THR A 16 -15.81 25.80 -15.07
CA THR A 16 -16.11 24.40 -14.73
C THR A 16 -15.11 23.43 -15.33
N LEU A 17 -14.76 23.57 -16.62
CA LEU A 17 -13.71 22.77 -17.27
C LEU A 17 -12.34 22.95 -16.60
N LYS A 18 -11.97 24.19 -16.23
CA LYS A 18 -10.72 24.47 -15.52
C LYS A 18 -10.72 23.83 -14.13
N SER A 19 -11.83 23.88 -13.40
CA SER A 19 -11.96 23.21 -12.10
C SER A 19 -11.90 21.69 -12.22
N ILE A 20 -12.54 21.10 -13.24
CA ILE A 20 -12.47 19.66 -13.51
C ILE A 20 -11.04 19.27 -13.89
N ALA A 21 -10.38 20.01 -14.77
CA ALA A 21 -8.99 19.76 -15.15
C ALA A 21 -8.04 19.87 -13.94
N LEU A 22 -8.22 20.87 -13.08
CA LEU A 22 -7.46 21.03 -11.83
C LEU A 22 -7.73 19.90 -10.82
N PHE A 23 -8.96 19.39 -10.77
CA PHE A 23 -9.34 18.26 -9.94
C PHE A 23 -8.70 16.97 -10.46
N ILE A 24 -8.76 16.71 -11.77
CA ILE A 24 -8.10 15.58 -12.44
C ILE A 24 -6.58 15.65 -12.21
N LEU A 25 -5.98 16.83 -12.34
CA LEU A 25 -4.55 17.03 -12.08
C LEU A 25 -4.20 16.83 -10.59
N HIS A 26 -5.13 17.08 -9.67
CA HIS A 26 -4.97 16.73 -8.26
C HIS A 26 -4.99 15.21 -8.04
N GLN A 27 -5.80 14.47 -8.80
CA GLN A 27 -5.91 13.00 -8.75
C GLN A 27 -4.90 12.28 -9.66
N TRP A 28 -3.78 12.93 -9.99
CA TRP A 28 -2.78 12.41 -10.94
C TRP A 28 -2.21 11.04 -10.55
N LEU A 29 -2.15 10.71 -9.24
CA LEU A 29 -1.70 9.39 -8.77
C LEU A 29 -2.65 8.28 -9.23
N LEU A 30 -3.96 8.45 -9.03
CA LEU A 30 -4.97 7.46 -9.43
C LEU A 30 -4.99 7.26 -10.94
N ILE A 31 -4.87 8.36 -11.69
CA ILE A 31 -4.79 8.32 -13.15
C ILE A 31 -3.50 7.60 -13.58
N GLY A 32 -2.38 7.90 -12.92
CA GLY A 32 -1.09 7.23 -13.15
C GLY A 32 -1.16 5.72 -12.93
N ILE A 33 -1.80 5.28 -11.85
CA ILE A 33 -2.06 3.87 -11.58
C ILE A 33 -2.91 3.25 -12.71
N GLY A 34 -4.02 3.89 -13.11
CA GLY A 34 -4.86 3.40 -14.19
C GLY A 34 -4.13 3.28 -15.52
N VAL A 35 -3.31 4.28 -15.88
CA VAL A 35 -2.46 4.25 -17.08
C VAL A 35 -1.42 3.14 -16.98
N ALA A 36 -0.78 2.96 -15.83
CA ALA A 36 0.17 1.87 -15.61
C ALA A 36 -0.48 0.49 -15.79
N CYS A 37 -1.69 0.27 -15.28
CA CYS A 37 -2.43 -0.97 -15.50
C CYS A 37 -2.71 -1.23 -16.99
N VAL A 38 -3.11 -0.21 -17.74
CA VAL A 38 -3.35 -0.32 -19.19
C VAL A 38 -2.04 -0.62 -19.93
N LEU A 39 -0.95 0.04 -19.58
CA LEU A 39 0.37 -0.22 -20.15
C LEU A 39 0.90 -1.61 -19.78
N ALA A 40 0.68 -2.08 -18.57
CA ALA A 40 1.01 -3.43 -18.12
C ALA A 40 0.30 -4.49 -18.96
N TYR A 41 -0.98 -4.26 -19.27
CA TYR A 41 -1.78 -5.15 -20.10
C TYR A 41 -1.24 -5.25 -21.53
N TYR A 42 -0.88 -4.11 -22.16
CA TYR A 42 -0.37 -4.11 -23.54
C TYR A 42 1.12 -4.44 -23.65
N PHE A 43 1.92 -4.15 -22.62
CA PHE A 43 3.38 -4.33 -22.60
C PHE A 43 3.87 -5.12 -21.38
N PRO A 44 3.41 -6.38 -21.17
CA PRO A 44 3.75 -7.15 -19.98
C PRO A 44 5.24 -7.55 -19.92
N ASN A 45 5.93 -7.64 -21.07
CA ASN A 45 7.33 -8.06 -21.14
C ASN A 45 8.34 -7.02 -20.59
N VAL A 46 7.90 -5.79 -20.35
CA VAL A 46 8.77 -4.70 -19.87
C VAL A 46 9.08 -4.85 -18.38
N ALA A 47 8.05 -5.13 -17.58
CA ALA A 47 8.12 -5.18 -16.11
C ALA A 47 7.99 -6.60 -15.53
N LYS A 48 7.99 -7.65 -16.35
CA LYS A 48 8.03 -9.04 -15.85
C LYS A 48 9.40 -9.37 -15.24
N SER A 49 9.45 -10.36 -14.35
CA SER A 49 10.69 -11.01 -13.92
C SER A 49 11.49 -11.51 -15.14
N GLY A 50 12.76 -11.14 -15.22
CA GLY A 50 13.62 -11.34 -16.40
C GLY A 50 13.31 -10.47 -17.64
N GLY A 51 12.36 -9.54 -17.56
CA GLY A 51 12.06 -8.56 -18.63
C GLY A 51 13.16 -7.50 -18.81
N VAL A 52 12.95 -6.55 -19.72
CA VAL A 52 13.96 -5.51 -20.07
C VAL A 52 14.41 -4.71 -18.85
N ILE A 53 13.47 -4.40 -17.93
CA ILE A 53 13.75 -3.63 -16.71
C ILE A 53 14.13 -4.56 -15.54
N ARG A 54 13.98 -5.89 -15.66
CA ARG A 54 14.20 -6.87 -14.57
C ARG A 54 13.58 -6.39 -13.25
N SER A 55 12.25 -6.39 -13.20
CA SER A 55 11.47 -5.84 -12.09
C SER A 55 11.86 -6.39 -10.72
N GLU A 56 12.30 -7.64 -10.67
CA GLU A 56 12.86 -8.29 -9.48
C GLU A 56 13.98 -7.49 -8.81
N TYR A 57 14.79 -6.74 -9.55
CA TYR A 57 15.86 -5.91 -9.01
C TYR A 57 15.51 -4.43 -9.08
N SER A 58 15.09 -3.94 -10.25
CA SER A 58 14.91 -2.51 -10.46
C SER A 58 13.68 -1.95 -9.76
N ILE A 59 12.59 -2.73 -9.67
CA ILE A 59 11.34 -2.27 -9.06
C ILE A 59 11.27 -2.73 -7.60
N LEU A 60 11.38 -4.03 -7.36
CA LEU A 60 11.25 -4.64 -6.02
C LEU A 60 12.34 -4.23 -5.03
N TYR A 61 13.56 -3.96 -5.50
CA TYR A 61 14.62 -3.38 -4.65
C TYR A 61 14.89 -1.92 -4.98
N GLY A 62 15.09 -1.54 -6.25
CA GLY A 62 15.49 -0.20 -6.63
C GLY A 62 14.44 0.87 -6.35
N ALA A 63 13.26 0.75 -6.97
CA ALA A 63 12.17 1.70 -6.79
C ALA A 63 11.68 1.71 -5.34
N MET A 64 11.56 0.54 -4.71
CA MET A 64 11.28 0.43 -3.28
C MET A 64 12.31 1.17 -2.43
N ALA A 65 13.61 0.89 -2.60
CA ALA A 65 14.65 1.55 -1.82
C ALA A 65 14.63 3.07 -2.00
N LEU A 66 14.38 3.55 -3.22
CA LEU A 66 14.23 4.97 -3.48
C LEU A 66 13.02 5.58 -2.75
N ILE A 67 11.87 4.92 -2.79
CA ILE A 67 10.67 5.33 -2.04
C ILE A 67 10.99 5.46 -0.54
N PHE A 68 11.63 4.45 0.05
CA PHE A 68 11.93 4.42 1.48
C PHE A 68 13.03 5.37 1.90
N LEU A 69 14.05 5.55 1.07
CA LEU A 69 15.06 6.57 1.27
C LEU A 69 14.43 7.97 1.30
N ILE A 70 13.55 8.26 0.33
CA ILE A 70 12.80 9.53 0.26
C ILE A 70 11.89 9.68 1.49
N SER A 71 11.22 8.61 1.91
CA SER A 71 10.41 8.62 3.14
C SER A 71 11.25 8.93 4.38
N GLY A 72 12.43 8.31 4.51
CA GLY A 72 13.38 8.57 5.60
C GLY A 72 13.90 10.01 5.60
N LEU A 73 14.18 10.58 4.43
CA LEU A 73 14.61 11.98 4.30
C LEU A 73 13.49 13.00 4.60
N SER A 74 12.23 12.60 4.36
CA SER A 74 11.06 13.48 4.50
C SER A 74 10.60 13.61 5.94
N VAL A 75 10.73 12.55 6.74
CA VAL A 75 10.12 12.46 8.08
C VAL A 75 11.08 12.99 9.16
N PRO A 76 10.68 13.97 9.98
CA PRO A 76 11.45 14.41 11.15
C PRO A 76 11.62 13.28 12.17
N ARG A 77 12.84 13.14 12.71
CA ARG A 77 13.18 12.08 13.67
C ARG A 77 12.33 12.12 14.93
N GLU A 78 12.00 13.32 15.44
CA GLU A 78 11.23 13.49 16.66
C GLU A 78 9.83 12.89 16.49
N LYS A 79 9.27 13.04 15.28
CA LYS A 79 7.97 12.50 14.91
C LYS A 79 8.02 10.97 14.77
N LEU A 80 9.09 10.44 14.20
CA LEU A 80 9.30 9.00 14.07
C LEU A 80 9.41 8.33 15.45
N VAL A 81 10.23 8.88 16.35
CA VAL A 81 10.41 8.36 17.71
C VAL A 81 9.12 8.47 18.52
N LEU A 82 8.41 9.60 18.42
CA LEU A 82 7.12 9.79 19.09
C LEU A 82 6.13 8.69 18.69
N HIS A 83 6.01 8.40 17.39
CA HIS A 83 5.08 7.39 16.90
C HIS A 83 5.55 5.97 17.20
N LEU A 84 6.85 5.69 17.18
CA LEU A 84 7.41 4.39 17.63
C LEU A 84 7.10 4.06 19.09
N LEU A 85 6.88 5.07 19.93
CA LEU A 85 6.52 4.90 21.34
C LEU A 85 5.01 4.87 21.56
N ASN A 86 4.20 5.09 20.51
CA ASN A 86 2.75 5.19 20.61
C ASN A 86 2.09 3.80 20.53
N TRP A 87 2.30 2.99 21.56
CA TRP A 87 1.80 1.60 21.61
C TRP A 87 0.28 1.48 21.40
N ARG A 88 -0.50 2.50 21.80
CA ARG A 88 -1.96 2.50 21.60
C ARG A 88 -2.33 2.55 20.13
N LEU A 89 -1.59 3.34 19.35
CA LEU A 89 -1.79 3.40 17.90
C LEU A 89 -1.40 2.07 17.25
N HIS A 90 -0.26 1.50 17.66
CA HIS A 90 0.20 0.20 17.18
C HIS A 90 -0.88 -0.87 17.39
N VAL A 91 -1.35 -1.03 18.62
CA VAL A 91 -2.38 -2.04 18.93
C VAL A 91 -3.66 -1.78 18.12
N LEU A 92 -4.13 -0.54 18.05
CA LEU A 92 -5.35 -0.21 17.31
C LEU A 92 -5.23 -0.57 15.82
N VAL A 93 -4.16 -0.14 15.17
CA VAL A 93 -3.96 -0.33 13.73
C VAL A 93 -3.70 -1.80 13.41
N GLN A 94 -2.90 -2.50 14.22
CA GLN A 94 -2.62 -3.92 14.00
C GLN A 94 -3.85 -4.79 14.28
N VAL A 95 -4.66 -4.51 15.31
CA VAL A 95 -5.92 -5.23 15.54
C VAL A 95 -6.90 -5.01 14.39
N PHE A 96 -7.01 -3.78 13.90
CA PHE A 96 -7.90 -3.53 12.76
C PHE A 96 -7.42 -4.28 11.51
N SER A 97 -6.11 -4.24 11.23
CA SER A 97 -5.51 -4.84 10.03
C SER A 97 -5.50 -6.37 10.05
N PHE A 98 -5.14 -6.97 11.19
CA PHE A 98 -4.91 -8.42 11.31
C PHE A 98 -6.03 -9.19 12.01
N LEU A 99 -7.03 -8.51 12.57
CA LEU A 99 -8.17 -9.19 13.19
C LEU A 99 -9.49 -8.73 12.56
N PHE A 100 -9.76 -7.43 12.54
CA PHE A 100 -11.05 -6.93 12.08
C PHE A 100 -11.25 -7.19 10.57
N ILE A 101 -10.28 -6.85 9.72
CA ILE A 101 -10.39 -7.05 8.27
C ILE A 101 -10.51 -8.54 7.90
N PRO A 102 -9.63 -9.45 8.37
CA PRO A 102 -9.81 -10.89 8.15
C PRO A 102 -11.16 -11.41 8.65
N ALA A 103 -11.60 -11.02 9.85
CA ALA A 103 -12.89 -11.46 10.40
C ALA A 103 -14.07 -10.95 9.56
N PHE A 104 -14.01 -9.73 9.07
CA PHE A 104 -15.03 -9.15 8.19
C PHE A 104 -15.12 -9.90 6.86
N ILE A 105 -13.97 -10.19 6.23
CA ILE A 105 -13.94 -10.95 4.98
C ILE A 105 -14.43 -12.38 5.21
N LEU A 106 -14.07 -13.01 6.33
CA LEU A 106 -14.61 -14.32 6.68
C LEU A 106 -16.12 -14.32 6.83
N ALA A 107 -16.70 -13.31 7.47
CA ALA A 107 -18.14 -13.20 7.59
C ALA A 107 -18.80 -13.14 6.21
N ILE A 108 -18.23 -12.37 5.27
CA ILE A 108 -18.71 -12.31 3.88
C ILE A 108 -18.61 -13.69 3.21
N VAL A 109 -17.47 -14.37 3.34
CA VAL A 109 -17.28 -15.70 2.74
C VAL A 109 -18.31 -16.70 3.29
N HIS A 110 -18.56 -16.71 4.60
CA HIS A 110 -19.58 -17.60 5.19
C HIS A 110 -21.00 -17.26 4.73
N ILE A 111 -21.32 -15.97 4.56
CA ILE A 111 -22.62 -15.55 3.98
C ILE A 111 -22.75 -16.07 2.55
N ILE A 112 -21.70 -15.98 1.74
CA ILE A 112 -21.69 -16.50 0.37
C ILE A 112 -21.86 -18.02 0.37
N LEU A 113 -21.09 -18.75 1.17
CA LEU A 113 -21.19 -20.21 1.26
C LEU A 113 -22.60 -20.67 1.68
N ALA A 114 -23.27 -19.93 2.56
CA ALA A 114 -24.64 -20.22 2.97
C ALA A 114 -25.68 -19.85 1.90
N GLY A 115 -25.41 -18.82 1.08
CA GLY A 115 -26.32 -18.32 0.05
C GLY A 115 -26.13 -18.93 -1.35
N ASP A 116 -25.01 -19.63 -1.58
CA ASP A 116 -24.64 -20.25 -2.85
C ASP A 116 -24.31 -21.75 -2.67
N PRO A 117 -25.34 -22.57 -2.39
CA PRO A 117 -25.19 -24.01 -2.22
C PRO A 117 -24.87 -24.75 -3.54
N ASP A 118 -25.19 -24.14 -4.68
CA ASP A 118 -24.97 -24.71 -6.02
C ASP A 118 -23.56 -24.40 -6.58
N GLU A 119 -22.69 -23.78 -5.78
CA GLU A 119 -21.28 -23.49 -6.14
C GLU A 119 -21.12 -22.63 -7.40
N HIS A 120 -22.00 -21.65 -7.63
CA HIS A 120 -21.81 -20.70 -8.74
C HIS A 120 -20.54 -19.85 -8.56
N ILE A 121 -20.11 -19.63 -7.32
CA ILE A 121 -18.88 -18.94 -6.96
C ILE A 121 -17.79 -19.97 -6.62
N ASP A 122 -16.74 -19.95 -7.44
CA ASP A 122 -15.56 -20.79 -7.26
C ASP A 122 -14.95 -20.60 -5.86
N ARG A 123 -14.75 -21.73 -5.16
CA ARG A 123 -14.17 -21.77 -3.81
C ARG A 123 -12.72 -21.29 -3.78
N ALA A 124 -11.99 -21.39 -4.91
CA ALA A 124 -10.65 -20.83 -5.06
C ALA A 124 -10.66 -19.30 -4.91
N ILE A 125 -11.70 -18.62 -5.41
CA ILE A 125 -11.86 -17.17 -5.27
C ILE A 125 -12.08 -16.81 -3.79
N LEU A 126 -12.92 -17.58 -3.09
CA LEU A 126 -13.19 -17.36 -1.66
C LEU A 126 -11.93 -17.57 -0.81
N ALA A 127 -11.16 -18.63 -1.08
CA ALA A 127 -9.87 -18.86 -0.45
C ALA A 127 -8.88 -17.70 -0.72
N GLY A 128 -8.84 -17.22 -1.97
CA GLY A 128 -8.04 -16.06 -2.36
C GLY A 128 -8.39 -14.79 -1.60
N TYR A 129 -9.67 -14.51 -1.36
CA TYR A 129 -10.11 -13.38 -0.53
C TYR A 129 -9.66 -13.49 0.92
N ILE A 130 -9.74 -14.69 1.51
CA ILE A 130 -9.26 -14.93 2.88
C ILE A 130 -7.74 -14.68 2.95
N PHE A 131 -6.98 -15.20 2.00
CA PHE A 131 -5.53 -14.98 1.94
C PHE A 131 -5.17 -13.51 1.77
N LEU A 132 -5.87 -12.80 0.86
CA LEU A 132 -5.68 -11.37 0.64
C LEU A 132 -5.99 -10.55 1.90
N ALA A 133 -7.01 -10.94 2.67
CA ALA A 133 -7.36 -10.24 3.91
C ALA A 133 -6.29 -10.36 4.99
N CYS A 134 -5.49 -11.44 4.95
CA CYS A 134 -4.50 -11.77 5.97
C CYS A 134 -3.10 -11.22 5.68
N ILE A 135 -2.80 -10.80 4.45
CA ILE A 135 -1.48 -10.25 4.11
C ILE A 135 -1.29 -8.83 4.66
N PRO A 136 -0.07 -8.43 5.06
CA PRO A 136 0.21 -7.06 5.45
C PRO A 136 0.02 -6.09 4.28
N THR A 137 -0.25 -4.83 4.62
CA THR A 137 -0.54 -3.79 3.63
C THR A 137 0.71 -3.23 2.95
N THR A 138 0.55 -2.71 1.73
CA THR A 138 1.66 -2.13 0.96
C THR A 138 2.21 -0.87 1.61
N ILE A 139 3.52 -0.85 1.86
CA ILE A 139 4.13 0.24 2.61
C ILE A 139 4.12 1.57 1.85
N ALA A 140 4.56 1.55 0.58
CA ALA A 140 4.73 2.76 -0.21
C ALA A 140 3.40 3.50 -0.45
N SER A 141 2.36 2.76 -0.86
CA SER A 141 1.05 3.35 -1.16
C SER A 141 0.40 3.93 0.09
N ASN A 142 0.44 3.22 1.22
CA ASN A 142 -0.15 3.67 2.48
C ASN A 142 0.44 5.01 2.95
N VAL A 143 1.76 5.17 2.90
CA VAL A 143 2.41 6.42 3.34
C VAL A 143 2.01 7.59 2.44
N VAL A 144 2.01 7.39 1.12
CA VAL A 144 1.65 8.43 0.15
C VAL A 144 0.16 8.81 0.25
N MET A 145 -0.73 7.83 0.38
CA MET A 145 -2.17 8.04 0.49
C MET A 145 -2.52 8.72 1.81
N THR A 146 -1.97 8.27 2.94
CA THR A 146 -2.18 8.92 4.25
C THR A 146 -1.74 10.37 4.23
N ARG A 147 -0.56 10.67 3.66
CA ARG A 147 -0.10 12.06 3.49
C ARG A 147 -1.08 12.88 2.64
N SER A 148 -1.56 12.31 1.54
CA SER A 148 -2.49 12.99 0.61
C SER A 148 -3.85 13.26 1.25
N ALA A 149 -4.30 12.41 2.18
CA ALA A 149 -5.50 12.60 2.99
C ALA A 149 -5.30 13.58 4.16
N GLY A 150 -4.11 14.18 4.33
CA GLY A 150 -3.79 15.08 5.44
C GLY A 150 -3.48 14.36 6.76
N GLY A 151 -3.29 13.04 6.73
CA GLY A 151 -2.90 12.24 7.87
C GLY A 151 -1.40 12.30 8.18
N ASP A 152 -1.00 11.65 9.27
CA ASP A 152 0.39 11.59 9.71
C ASP A 152 1.18 10.50 8.96
N ASP A 153 2.07 10.93 8.08
CA ASP A 153 2.91 10.06 7.26
C ASP A 153 4.01 9.33 8.06
N ALA A 154 4.47 9.92 9.16
CA ALA A 154 5.42 9.26 10.07
C ALA A 154 4.73 8.14 10.84
N ALA A 155 3.51 8.38 11.33
CA ALA A 155 2.70 7.35 11.97
C ALA A 155 2.42 6.20 11.00
N ALA A 156 1.92 6.51 9.80
CA ALA A 156 1.63 5.50 8.78
C ALA A 156 2.85 4.66 8.41
N LEU A 157 4.03 5.30 8.30
CA LEU A 157 5.29 4.61 8.03
C LEU A 157 5.67 3.64 9.15
N VAL A 158 5.54 4.05 10.41
CA VAL A 158 5.85 3.17 11.56
C VAL A 158 4.89 1.99 11.60
N GLU A 159 3.59 2.26 11.50
CA GLU A 159 2.55 1.21 11.57
C GLU A 159 2.71 0.15 10.49
N VAL A 160 3.01 0.59 9.27
CA VAL A 160 3.11 -0.34 8.15
C VAL A 160 4.42 -1.14 8.18
N ILE A 161 5.51 -0.59 8.75
CA ILE A 161 6.73 -1.36 9.01
C ILE A 161 6.46 -2.45 10.05
N ILE A 162 5.79 -2.09 11.15
CA ILE A 162 5.39 -3.06 12.19
C ILE A 162 4.51 -4.14 11.56
N ALA A 163 3.51 -3.75 10.76
CA ALA A 163 2.61 -4.68 10.09
C ALA A 163 3.36 -5.62 9.14
N ASN A 164 4.29 -5.11 8.32
CA ASN A 164 5.05 -5.94 7.38
C ASN A 164 6.09 -6.84 8.06
N PHE A 165 6.55 -6.47 9.26
CA PHE A 165 7.41 -7.33 10.07
C PHE A 165 6.62 -8.47 10.75
N LEU A 166 5.44 -8.16 11.31
CA LEU A 166 4.57 -9.14 11.96
C LEU A 166 3.81 -10.01 10.96
N GLY A 167 3.49 -9.46 9.80
CA GLY A 167 2.64 -10.03 8.76
C GLY A 167 3.00 -11.47 8.41
N PRO A 168 4.25 -11.80 8.03
CA PRO A 168 4.62 -13.16 7.65
C PRO A 168 4.25 -14.22 8.70
N PHE A 169 4.39 -13.91 10.00
CA PHE A 169 4.03 -14.82 11.07
C PHE A 169 2.52 -14.92 11.25
N ILE A 170 1.84 -13.78 11.26
CA ILE A 170 0.40 -13.68 11.47
C ILE A 170 -0.35 -14.31 10.29
N THR A 171 0.01 -13.97 9.05
CA THR A 171 -0.57 -14.53 7.82
C THR A 171 -0.34 -16.03 7.74
N ALA A 172 0.84 -16.55 8.08
CA ALA A 172 1.08 -18.00 8.11
C ALA A 172 0.15 -18.71 9.12
N GLY A 173 -0.11 -18.11 10.28
CA GLY A 173 -1.09 -18.64 11.24
C GLY A 173 -2.53 -18.55 10.74
N TRP A 174 -2.92 -17.40 10.19
CA TRP A 174 -4.29 -17.15 9.73
C TRP A 174 -4.67 -17.97 8.50
N THR A 175 -3.77 -18.15 7.54
CA THR A 175 -4.02 -18.93 6.33
C THR A 175 -4.45 -20.37 6.65
N VAL A 176 -3.89 -20.98 7.70
CA VAL A 176 -4.28 -22.33 8.16
C VAL A 176 -5.56 -22.34 8.99
N THR A 177 -5.78 -21.30 9.80
CA THR A 177 -6.85 -21.30 10.82
C THR A 177 -8.17 -20.67 10.36
N LEU A 178 -8.13 -19.79 9.36
CA LEU A 178 -9.30 -19.04 8.89
C LEU A 178 -10.02 -19.71 7.73
N LEU A 179 -9.37 -20.62 7.00
CA LEU A 179 -10.02 -21.36 5.93
C LEU A 179 -11.16 -22.24 6.50
N PRO A 180 -12.35 -22.27 5.86
CA PRO A 180 -13.43 -23.17 6.26
C PRO A 180 -12.97 -24.64 6.27
N SER A 181 -13.43 -25.42 7.25
CA SER A 181 -13.06 -26.85 7.40
C SER A 181 -13.78 -27.80 6.43
N THR A 182 -14.35 -27.30 5.33
CA THR A 182 -15.01 -28.14 4.33
C THR A 182 -13.98 -28.73 3.36
N SER A 183 -14.30 -29.91 2.79
CA SER A 183 -13.39 -30.65 1.91
C SER A 183 -12.93 -29.86 0.68
N GLU A 184 -13.74 -28.89 0.25
CA GLU A 184 -13.41 -27.98 -0.85
C GLU A 184 -12.16 -27.13 -0.56
N PHE A 185 -11.93 -26.74 0.70
CA PHE A 185 -10.83 -25.84 1.07
C PHE A 185 -9.55 -26.57 1.50
N ASP A 186 -9.58 -27.89 1.65
CA ASP A 186 -8.45 -28.69 2.15
C ASP A 186 -7.19 -28.53 1.27
N VAL A 187 -7.36 -28.34 -0.03
CA VAL A 187 -6.26 -28.14 -0.99
C VAL A 187 -5.40 -26.91 -0.65
N TRP A 188 -5.99 -25.88 -0.04
CA TRP A 188 -5.28 -24.65 0.35
C TRP A 188 -4.84 -24.64 1.82
N ARG A 189 -5.18 -25.69 2.59
CA ARG A 189 -4.87 -25.81 4.02
C ARG A 189 -3.56 -26.57 4.28
N THR A 190 -3.15 -27.44 3.35
CA THR A 190 -1.91 -28.22 3.45
C THR A 190 -0.69 -27.38 3.08
N GLY A 191 0.05 -26.92 4.09
CA GLY A 191 1.37 -26.33 3.94
C GLY A 191 2.47 -27.30 4.39
N ASP A 192 2.81 -28.28 3.56
CA ASP A 192 3.91 -29.24 3.82
C ASP A 192 5.32 -28.62 3.63
N GLY A 193 5.39 -27.29 3.48
CA GLY A 193 6.61 -26.56 3.11
C GLY A 193 7.43 -26.10 4.31
N ASN A 194 8.75 -26.22 4.20
CA ASN A 194 9.69 -25.54 5.08
C ASN A 194 9.54 -24.01 4.93
N LEU A 195 8.84 -23.37 5.87
CA LEU A 195 8.61 -21.92 5.90
C LEU A 195 9.90 -21.09 6.05
N SER A 196 11.04 -21.73 6.38
CA SER A 196 12.33 -21.06 6.58
C SER A 196 12.78 -20.28 5.34
N ASP A 197 12.65 -20.86 4.14
CA ASP A 197 13.07 -20.18 2.91
C ASP A 197 12.19 -18.97 2.59
N MET A 198 10.88 -19.09 2.79
CA MET A 198 9.94 -17.97 2.66
C MET A 198 10.29 -16.84 3.65
N TYR A 199 10.49 -17.15 4.93
CA TYR A 199 10.87 -16.13 5.91
C TYR A 199 12.19 -15.48 5.55
N ARG A 200 13.19 -16.26 5.12
CA ARG A 200 14.49 -15.74 4.70
C ARG A 200 14.35 -14.72 3.57
N ASP A 201 13.56 -15.03 2.54
CA ASP A 201 13.38 -14.14 1.39
C ASP A 201 12.61 -12.88 1.77
N VAL A 202 11.53 -13.00 2.54
CA VAL A 202 10.74 -11.85 3.00
C VAL A 202 11.57 -10.92 3.89
N PHE A 203 12.28 -11.45 4.88
CA PHE A 203 13.11 -10.62 5.77
C PHE A 203 14.32 -10.03 5.04
N LYS A 204 14.88 -10.74 4.05
CA LYS A 204 15.94 -10.19 3.20
C LYS A 204 15.42 -9.02 2.36
N GLN A 205 14.24 -9.15 1.77
CA GLN A 205 13.61 -8.08 1.01
C GLN A 205 13.26 -6.90 1.91
N LEU A 206 12.60 -7.12 3.05
CA LEU A 206 12.28 -6.09 4.03
C LEU A 206 13.55 -5.39 4.55
N GLY A 207 14.59 -6.16 4.86
CA GLY A 207 15.88 -5.62 5.30
C GLY A 207 16.52 -4.70 4.26
N LEU A 208 16.68 -5.17 3.02
CA LEU A 208 17.43 -4.47 1.98
C LEU A 208 16.64 -3.40 1.24
N ALA A 209 15.36 -3.63 0.94
CA ALA A 209 14.54 -2.73 0.14
C ALA A 209 13.79 -1.69 0.99
N VAL A 210 13.60 -1.96 2.29
CA VAL A 210 12.78 -1.12 3.17
C VAL A 210 13.60 -0.54 4.32
N LEU A 211 14.09 -1.38 5.23
CA LEU A 211 14.70 -0.93 6.47
C LEU A 211 16.03 -0.22 6.23
N LEU A 212 16.92 -0.82 5.44
CA LEU A 212 18.22 -0.24 5.11
C LEU A 212 18.11 1.17 4.48
N PRO A 213 17.39 1.37 3.36
CA PRO A 213 17.27 2.69 2.75
C PRO A 213 16.56 3.70 3.66
N LEU A 214 15.60 3.26 4.46
CA LEU A 214 14.94 4.13 5.43
C LEU A 214 15.91 4.62 6.50
N VAL A 215 16.70 3.72 7.10
CA VAL A 215 17.71 4.06 8.10
C VAL A 215 18.76 4.99 7.50
N VAL A 216 19.26 4.70 6.28
CA VAL A 216 20.19 5.58 5.57
C VAL A 216 19.58 6.97 5.37
N GLY A 217 18.32 7.07 4.95
CA GLY A 217 17.61 8.34 4.81
C GLY A 217 17.49 9.12 6.12
N GLN A 218 17.18 8.43 7.21
CA GLN A 218 17.12 9.02 8.55
C GLN A 218 18.49 9.49 9.06
N LEU A 219 19.57 8.73 8.82
CA LEU A 219 20.93 9.13 9.16
C LEU A 219 21.35 10.39 8.39
N ILE A 220 21.08 10.46 7.09
CA ILE A 220 21.36 11.65 6.27
C ILE A 220 20.55 12.86 6.79
N ARG A 221 19.27 12.64 7.12
CA ARG A 221 18.39 13.67 7.70
C ARG A 221 18.90 14.15 9.06
N TRP A 222 19.50 13.27 9.86
CA TRP A 222 20.06 13.60 11.16
C TRP A 222 21.33 14.45 11.03
N VAL A 223 22.24 14.10 10.13
CA VAL A 223 23.49 14.86 9.93
C VAL A 223 23.21 16.23 9.31
N TRP A 224 22.24 16.34 8.39
CA TRP A 224 21.95 17.59 7.67
C TRP A 224 20.46 17.96 7.61
N PRO A 225 19.81 18.29 8.74
CA PRO A 225 18.36 18.48 8.80
C PRO A 225 17.86 19.64 7.94
N GLU A 226 18.53 20.79 7.98
CA GLU A 226 18.12 21.98 7.22
C GLU A 226 18.37 21.84 5.72
N THR A 227 19.54 21.29 5.34
CA THR A 227 19.91 21.09 3.93
C THR A 227 18.96 20.10 3.28
N VAL A 228 18.67 18.98 3.93
CA VAL A 228 17.72 17.98 3.43
C VAL A 228 16.33 18.60 3.30
N ALA A 229 15.86 19.38 4.27
CA ALA A 229 14.55 20.04 4.18
C ALA A 229 14.46 20.98 2.97
N LYS A 230 15.49 21.80 2.75
CA LYS A 230 15.58 22.73 1.62
C LYS A 230 15.63 21.97 0.29
N VAL A 231 16.44 20.91 0.18
CA VAL A 231 16.57 20.09 -1.03
C VAL A 231 15.26 19.37 -1.36
N MET A 232 14.64 18.74 -0.37
CA MET A 232 13.37 18.04 -0.52
C MET A 232 12.26 18.97 -1.02
N ALA A 233 12.17 20.18 -0.46
CA ALA A 233 11.20 21.20 -0.88
C ALA A 233 11.52 21.78 -2.27
N LYS A 234 12.79 22.09 -2.53
CA LYS A 234 13.24 22.71 -3.79
C LYS A 234 13.05 21.78 -4.99
N TYR A 235 13.42 20.51 -4.85
CA TYR A 235 13.36 19.53 -5.95
C TYR A 235 12.06 18.71 -5.97
N ARG A 236 11.12 18.96 -5.05
CA ARG A 236 9.85 18.21 -4.93
C ARG A 236 10.06 16.69 -4.97
N ILE A 237 11.10 16.21 -4.26
CA ILE A 237 11.57 14.82 -4.31
C ILE A 237 10.47 13.82 -3.93
N ALA A 238 9.51 14.24 -3.09
CA ALA A 238 8.34 13.43 -2.76
C ALA A 238 7.54 12.96 -4.01
N LYS A 239 7.55 13.71 -5.11
CA LYS A 239 6.90 13.30 -6.37
C LYS A 239 7.61 12.14 -7.06
N ILE A 240 8.92 11.99 -6.87
CA ILE A 240 9.70 10.89 -7.42
C ILE A 240 9.26 9.58 -6.76
N SER A 241 9.07 9.59 -5.44
CA SER A 241 8.51 8.46 -4.70
C SER A 241 7.14 8.05 -5.24
N THR A 242 6.26 9.02 -5.55
CA THR A 242 4.96 8.75 -6.16
C THR A 242 5.06 8.18 -7.59
N ALA A 243 6.03 8.62 -8.40
CA ALA A 243 6.27 8.03 -9.72
C ALA A 243 6.82 6.59 -9.61
N CYS A 244 7.69 6.33 -8.64
CA CYS A 244 8.18 4.99 -8.34
C CYS A 244 7.06 4.05 -7.87
N LEU A 245 6.08 4.58 -7.14
CA LEU A 245 4.88 3.82 -6.75
C LEU A 245 4.08 3.36 -7.98
N ILE A 246 3.91 4.24 -8.99
CA ILE A 246 3.22 3.88 -10.24
C ILE A 246 3.99 2.79 -10.99
N LEU A 247 5.32 2.88 -11.01
CA LEU A 247 6.19 1.83 -11.57
C LEU A 247 6.05 0.49 -10.84
N LEU A 248 5.71 0.49 -9.55
CA LEU A 248 5.50 -0.73 -8.77
C LEU A 248 4.20 -1.45 -9.14
N VAL A 249 3.22 -0.71 -9.68
CA VAL A 249 1.94 -1.26 -10.12
C VAL A 249 2.02 -1.85 -11.54
N TRP A 250 3.02 -1.44 -12.33
CA TRP A 250 3.29 -1.99 -13.67
C TRP A 250 4.02 -3.32 -13.56
#